data_AF-A0A7V2TRK1-F1
#
_entry.id   AF-A0A7V2TRK1-F1
#
_cell.length_a   1.000
_cell.length_b   1.000
_cell.length_c   1.000
_cell.angle_alpha   90.00
_cell.angle_beta   90.00
_cell.angle_gamma   90.00
#
_symmetry.space_group_name_H-M   'P 1'
#
loop_
_entity.id
_entity.type
_entity.pdbx_description
1 polymer ?
#
loop_
_entity_poly.entity_id
_entity_poly.type
_entity_poly.pdbx_seq_one_letter_code
_entity_poly.pdbx_strand_id
1 'polypeptide(L)'
;ADLIIVDGFPANPETPVRDGQSVCLIRRGEIPPPEELEYLMMARHTPGVHEKVRRATVGIAGLGGLGSSVAVALARIGIGALILADFDVVEPSNLNRQQYFLDQIGLPKTKALSETLARINPRVTLHTHQALLTPGNIPEIFADADILVEAFDRPDQKAMLADTWLSRFPGRPLVCASGLAGFDDANLIQSRPFGPMIIVGDGTAEARQGVGLMAPRVGVAAHHQANAVLQLILRRQE
;
A
#
# COMPACT_ATOMS: atom_id res chain seq x y z
N ALA A 1 -28.35 7.57 16.78
CA ALA A 1 -27.33 7.33 15.75
C ALA A 1 -27.98 7.62 14.41
N ASP A 2 -27.26 8.24 13.48
CA ASP A 2 -27.76 8.49 12.13
C ASP A 2 -27.59 7.26 11.22
N LEU A 3 -26.62 6.41 11.53
CA LEU A 3 -26.42 5.09 10.91
C LEU A 3 -26.21 4.03 12.00
N ILE A 4 -26.75 2.84 11.76
CA ILE A 4 -26.50 1.65 12.57
C ILE A 4 -25.79 0.65 11.66
N ILE A 5 -24.69 0.08 12.12
CA ILE A 5 -23.94 -0.98 11.44
C ILE A 5 -23.97 -2.22 12.33
N VAL A 6 -24.39 -3.36 11.79
CA VAL A 6 -24.31 -4.68 12.46
C VAL A 6 -23.43 -5.57 11.59
N ASP A 7 -22.32 -6.06 12.16
CA ASP A 7 -21.31 -6.89 11.47
C ASP A 7 -20.87 -6.33 10.10
N GLY A 8 -20.69 -5.00 10.02
CA GLY A 8 -20.26 -4.31 8.80
C GLY A 8 -21.37 -3.88 7.84
N PHE A 9 -22.60 -4.33 8.04
CA PHE A 9 -23.73 -4.03 7.16
C PHE A 9 -24.63 -2.93 7.75
N PRO A 10 -25.13 -2.00 6.93
CA PRO A 10 -26.15 -1.04 7.36
C PRO A 10 -27.39 -1.76 7.89
N ALA A 11 -27.85 -1.33 9.06
CA ALA A 11 -28.99 -1.86 9.78
C ALA A 11 -29.97 -0.74 10.16
N ASN A 12 -31.18 -1.12 10.53
CA ASN A 12 -32.19 -0.22 11.07
C ASN A 12 -32.33 -0.44 12.60
N PRO A 13 -33.00 0.47 13.33
CA PRO A 13 -33.14 0.35 14.80
C PRO A 13 -33.88 -0.91 15.27
N GLU A 14 -34.64 -1.55 14.39
CA GLU A 14 -35.41 -2.76 14.67
C GLU A 14 -34.65 -4.04 14.34
N THR A 15 -33.42 -3.93 13.80
CA THR A 15 -32.62 -5.07 13.37
C THR A 15 -32.24 -5.90 14.60
N PRO A 16 -32.67 -7.17 14.70
CA PRO A 16 -32.33 -8.01 15.83
C PRO A 16 -30.82 -8.25 15.90
N VAL A 17 -30.24 -8.04 17.07
CA VAL A 17 -28.82 -8.29 17.34
C VAL A 17 -28.71 -9.56 18.17
N ARG A 18 -27.77 -10.43 17.82
CA ARG A 18 -27.44 -11.66 18.53
C ARG A 18 -26.17 -11.47 19.35
N ASP A 19 -26.03 -12.30 20.37
CA ASP A 19 -24.81 -12.33 21.18
C ASP A 19 -23.59 -12.62 20.30
N GLY A 20 -22.53 -11.82 20.49
CA GLY A 20 -21.31 -11.87 19.69
C GLY A 20 -21.34 -11.06 18.38
N GLN A 21 -22.48 -10.48 18.00
CA GLN A 21 -22.52 -9.53 16.89
C GLN A 21 -22.00 -8.17 17.32
N SER A 22 -21.32 -7.51 16.39
CA SER A 22 -20.71 -6.23 16.66
C SER A 22 -21.57 -5.11 16.08
N VAL A 23 -22.06 -4.23 16.97
CA VAL A 23 -22.95 -3.11 16.64
C VAL A 23 -22.19 -1.81 16.76
N CYS A 24 -22.24 -0.97 15.72
CA CYS A 24 -21.71 0.38 15.79
C CYS A 24 -22.76 1.43 15.41
N LEU A 25 -22.70 2.55 16.13
CA LEU A 25 -23.66 3.64 16.09
C LEU A 25 -22.96 4.90 15.58
N ILE A 26 -23.13 5.22 14.30
CA ILE A 26 -22.46 6.36 13.67
C ILE A 26 -23.33 7.61 13.81
N ARG A 27 -22.73 8.73 14.24
CA ARG A 27 -23.29 10.08 14.15
C ARG A 27 -22.58 10.85 13.05
N ARG A 28 -23.33 11.48 12.14
CA ARG A 28 -22.77 12.19 10.98
C ARG A 28 -21.95 13.40 11.46
N GLY A 29 -20.72 13.51 10.96
CA GLY A 29 -19.83 14.64 11.27
C GLY A 29 -19.04 14.50 12.58
N GLU A 30 -19.30 13.46 13.39
CA GLU A 30 -18.51 13.16 14.58
C GLU A 30 -17.38 12.17 14.22
N ILE A 31 -16.18 12.44 14.73
CA ILE A 31 -15.06 11.48 14.67
C ILE A 31 -15.20 10.56 15.89
N PRO A 32 -15.44 9.25 15.71
CA PRO A 32 -15.58 8.34 16.83
C PRO A 32 -14.23 8.16 17.57
N PRO A 33 -14.26 7.67 18.83
CA PRO A 33 -13.04 7.31 19.55
C PRO A 33 -12.15 6.36 18.73
N PRO A 34 -10.82 6.39 18.89
CA PRO A 34 -9.90 5.65 18.02
C PRO A 34 -10.15 4.13 17.91
N GLU A 35 -10.60 3.49 19.00
CA GLU A 35 -10.90 2.05 18.98
C GLU A 35 -12.18 1.75 18.19
N GLU A 36 -13.20 2.59 18.32
CA GLU A 36 -14.44 2.47 17.56
C GLU A 36 -14.23 2.84 16.08
N LEU A 37 -13.40 3.85 15.80
CA LEU A 37 -13.02 4.21 14.43
C LEU A 37 -12.33 3.05 13.71
N GLU A 38 -11.36 2.42 14.38
CA GLU A 38 -10.68 1.25 13.84
C GLU A 38 -11.66 0.11 13.59
N TYR A 39 -12.48 -0.23 14.58
CA TYR A 39 -13.53 -1.23 14.41
C TYR A 39 -14.43 -0.91 13.21
N LEU A 40 -14.90 0.34 13.07
CA LEU A 40 -15.75 0.80 11.96
C LEU A 40 -15.10 0.68 10.59
N MET A 41 -13.83 1.05 10.48
CA MET A 41 -13.08 0.95 9.23
C MET A 41 -12.91 -0.52 8.81
N MET A 42 -12.84 -1.43 9.78
CA MET A 42 -12.55 -2.85 9.57
C MET A 42 -13.80 -3.72 9.61
N ALA A 43 -14.94 -3.20 10.07
CA ALA A 43 -16.20 -3.96 10.20
C ALA A 43 -16.68 -4.52 8.87
N ARG A 44 -16.30 -3.90 7.75
CA ARG A 44 -16.62 -4.37 6.39
C ARG A 44 -15.60 -5.35 5.81
N HIS A 45 -14.52 -5.63 6.53
CA HIS A 45 -13.59 -6.68 6.12
C HIS A 45 -14.21 -8.05 6.40
N THR A 46 -13.82 -9.04 5.60
CA THR A 46 -14.15 -10.44 5.89
C THR A 46 -13.63 -10.79 7.31
N PRO A 47 -14.42 -11.51 8.14
CA PRO A 47 -13.98 -11.89 9.49
C PRO A 47 -12.58 -12.51 9.52
N GLY A 48 -11.76 -12.10 10.49
CA GLY A 48 -10.38 -12.59 10.66
C GLY A 48 -9.33 -12.03 9.67
N VAL A 49 -9.74 -11.34 8.59
CA VAL A 49 -8.80 -10.67 7.67
C VAL A 49 -8.08 -9.52 8.37
N HIS A 50 -8.81 -8.69 9.11
CA HIS A 50 -8.22 -7.53 9.77
C HIS A 50 -7.10 -7.91 10.73
N GLU A 51 -7.31 -8.93 11.59
CA GLU A 51 -6.29 -9.39 12.55
C GLU A 51 -5.00 -9.86 11.87
N LYS A 52 -5.12 -10.54 10.72
CA LYS A 52 -3.96 -10.96 9.93
C LYS A 52 -3.24 -9.75 9.32
N VAL A 53 -3.98 -8.81 8.75
CA VAL A 53 -3.45 -7.60 8.12
C VAL A 53 -2.79 -6.66 9.14
N ARG A 54 -3.39 -6.50 10.32
CA ARG A 54 -2.87 -5.67 11.42
C ARG A 54 -1.55 -6.19 12.00
N ARG A 55 -1.23 -7.48 11.82
CA ARG A 55 0.05 -8.06 12.28
C ARG A 55 1.18 -7.94 11.26
N ALA A 56 0.87 -7.61 10.02
CA ALA A 56 1.85 -7.60 8.95
C ALA A 56 2.62 -6.27 8.86
N THR A 57 3.91 -6.38 8.55
CA THR A 57 4.80 -5.26 8.24
C THR A 57 5.19 -5.31 6.77
N VAL A 58 4.96 -4.22 6.03
CA VAL A 58 5.27 -4.15 4.60
C VAL A 58 6.32 -3.07 4.33
N GLY A 59 7.40 -3.45 3.65
CA GLY A 59 8.39 -2.51 3.13
C GLY A 59 7.97 -1.99 1.76
N ILE A 60 8.18 -0.70 1.49
CA ILE A 60 7.96 -0.06 0.20
C ILE A 60 9.24 0.70 -0.19
N ALA A 61 9.89 0.22 -1.24
CA ALA A 61 11.10 0.81 -1.82
C ALA A 61 10.74 1.68 -3.02
N GLY A 62 10.87 2.99 -2.85
CA GLY A 62 10.42 3.99 -3.81
C GLY A 62 8.98 4.43 -3.52
N LEU A 63 8.77 5.74 -3.41
CA LEU A 63 7.50 6.38 -3.06
C LEU A 63 6.98 7.26 -4.21
N GLY A 64 7.30 6.87 -5.45
CA GLY A 64 6.70 7.45 -6.65
C GLY A 64 5.22 7.07 -6.82
N GLY A 65 4.72 7.06 -8.06
CA GLY A 65 3.29 6.86 -8.32
C GLY A 65 2.77 5.49 -7.87
N LEU A 66 3.60 4.45 -7.99
CA LEU A 66 3.31 3.11 -7.49
C LEU A 66 3.35 3.08 -5.96
N GLY A 67 4.52 3.31 -5.37
CA GLY A 67 4.74 3.13 -3.93
C GLY A 67 3.85 4.01 -3.06
N SER A 68 3.62 5.26 -3.44
CA SER A 68 2.70 6.15 -2.71
C SER A 68 1.26 5.64 -2.77
N SER A 69 0.81 5.12 -3.92
CA SER A 69 -0.53 4.55 -4.08
C SER A 69 -0.67 3.20 -3.35
N VAL A 70 0.36 2.35 -3.35
CA VAL A 70 0.39 1.10 -2.57
C VAL A 70 0.28 1.43 -1.08
N ALA A 71 1.05 2.38 -0.57
CA ALA A 71 1.01 2.77 0.84
C ALA A 71 -0.37 3.25 1.27
N VAL A 72 -1.04 4.07 0.43
CA VAL A 72 -2.42 4.53 0.66
C VAL A 72 -3.39 3.35 0.69
N ALA A 73 -3.31 2.43 -0.27
CA ALA A 73 -4.18 1.26 -0.32
C ALA A 73 -4.00 0.35 0.91
N LEU A 74 -2.75 0.08 1.30
CA LEU A 74 -2.42 -0.75 2.47
C LEU A 74 -2.86 -0.09 3.80
N ALA A 75 -2.70 1.23 3.94
CA ALA A 75 -3.18 1.95 5.11
C ALA A 75 -4.70 1.91 5.25
N ARG A 76 -5.44 1.99 4.14
CA ARG A 76 -6.91 1.91 4.12
C ARG A 76 -7.44 0.55 4.55
N ILE A 77 -6.72 -0.53 4.29
CA ILE A 77 -7.08 -1.88 4.76
C ILE A 77 -6.53 -2.20 6.16
N GLY A 78 -5.91 -1.22 6.83
CA GLY A 78 -5.46 -1.35 8.21
C GLY A 78 -4.21 -2.21 8.39
N ILE A 79 -3.24 -2.11 7.47
CA ILE A 79 -1.92 -2.74 7.64
C ILE A 79 -1.29 -2.34 8.98
N GLY A 80 -0.61 -3.27 9.65
CA GLY A 80 0.01 -3.01 10.95
C GLY A 80 1.11 -1.96 10.88
N ALA A 81 2.07 -2.19 10.00
CA ALA A 81 3.21 -1.30 9.82
C ALA A 81 3.65 -1.15 8.37
N LEU A 82 4.15 0.04 8.03
CA LEU A 82 4.77 0.35 6.76
C LEU A 82 6.19 0.89 6.98
N ILE A 83 7.15 0.29 6.30
CA ILE A 83 8.52 0.80 6.19
C ILE A 83 8.66 1.47 4.83
N LEU A 84 8.85 2.78 4.81
CA LEU A 84 8.81 3.63 3.63
C LEU A 84 10.20 4.20 3.36
N ALA A 85 10.78 3.91 2.19
CA ALA A 85 12.09 4.44 1.82
C ALA A 85 12.08 5.12 0.45
N ASP A 86 12.52 6.38 0.41
CA ASP A 86 12.75 7.18 -0.80
C ASP A 86 13.69 8.34 -0.44
N PHE A 87 14.54 8.77 -1.37
CA PHE A 87 15.49 9.85 -1.15
C PHE A 87 15.01 11.20 -1.71
N ASP A 88 14.02 11.20 -2.60
CA ASP A 88 13.54 12.37 -3.31
C ASP A 88 12.68 13.29 -2.44
N VAL A 89 12.46 14.49 -2.98
CA VAL A 89 11.45 15.45 -2.53
C VAL A 89 10.26 15.48 -3.49
N VAL A 90 9.14 16.03 -3.03
CA VAL A 90 7.95 16.23 -3.87
C VAL A 90 8.18 17.37 -4.85
N GLU A 91 8.03 17.08 -6.14
CA GLU A 91 8.12 18.08 -7.22
C GLU A 91 6.76 18.34 -7.87
N PRO A 92 6.53 19.50 -8.51
CA PRO A 92 5.29 19.79 -9.24
C PRO A 92 4.93 18.72 -10.28
N SER A 93 5.95 18.15 -10.96
CA SER A 93 5.81 17.09 -11.97
C SER A 93 5.27 15.77 -11.40
N ASN A 94 5.28 15.60 -10.08
CA ASN A 94 4.84 14.39 -9.39
C ASN A 94 3.32 14.38 -9.17
N LEU A 95 2.69 15.55 -9.04
CA LEU A 95 1.28 15.70 -8.67
C LEU A 95 0.32 15.10 -9.71
N ASN A 96 0.78 14.86 -10.93
CA ASN A 96 -0.03 14.25 -11.98
C ASN A 96 -0.33 12.76 -11.74
N ARG A 97 0.38 12.07 -10.82
CA ARG A 97 0.27 10.60 -10.64
C ARG A 97 0.73 10.03 -9.29
N GLN A 98 1.19 10.86 -8.37
CA GLN A 98 1.69 10.46 -7.05
C GLN A 98 0.76 10.98 -5.96
N GLN A 99 0.69 10.31 -4.80
CA GLN A 99 -0.25 10.65 -3.72
C GLN A 99 0.27 11.82 -2.85
N TYR A 100 0.55 12.96 -3.48
CA TYR A 100 1.03 14.18 -2.85
C TYR A 100 0.12 15.37 -3.14
N PHE A 101 0.13 16.34 -2.23
CA PHE A 101 -0.66 17.56 -2.35
C PHE A 101 0.19 18.77 -2.74
N LEU A 102 -0.46 19.83 -3.23
CA LEU A 102 0.20 21.05 -3.69
C LEU A 102 1.04 21.73 -2.59
N ASP A 103 0.52 21.74 -1.37
CA ASP A 103 1.16 22.28 -0.17
C ASP A 103 2.34 21.43 0.34
N GLN A 104 2.55 20.24 -0.24
CA GLN A 104 3.65 19.34 0.12
C GLN A 104 4.87 19.45 -0.81
N ILE A 105 4.83 20.30 -1.84
CA ILE A 105 5.97 20.53 -2.74
C ILE A 105 7.21 20.95 -1.92
N GLY A 106 8.35 20.32 -2.21
CA GLY A 106 9.63 20.55 -1.53
C GLY A 106 9.83 19.74 -0.25
N LEU A 107 8.81 19.06 0.28
CA LEU A 107 8.99 18.12 1.38
C LEU A 107 9.65 16.83 0.90
N PRO A 108 10.45 16.14 1.74
CA PRO A 108 10.83 14.77 1.49
C PRO A 108 9.60 13.90 1.20
N LYS A 109 9.66 13.06 0.18
CA LYS A 109 8.55 12.17 -0.20
C LYS A 109 8.09 11.27 0.95
N THR A 110 9.04 10.82 1.76
CA THR A 110 8.80 10.04 2.98
C THR A 110 7.97 10.81 4.02
N LYS A 111 8.28 12.09 4.23
CA LYS A 111 7.56 12.97 5.16
C LYS A 111 6.18 13.34 4.63
N ALA A 112 6.09 13.77 3.38
CA ALA A 112 4.80 14.13 2.76
C ALA A 112 3.83 12.95 2.76
N LEU A 113 4.32 11.74 2.46
CA LEU A 113 3.49 10.55 2.48
C LEU A 113 3.10 10.16 3.90
N SER A 114 3.99 10.24 4.89
CA SER A 114 3.65 9.88 6.27
C SER A 114 2.57 10.80 6.86
N GLU A 115 2.61 12.11 6.57
CA GLU A 115 1.54 13.05 6.93
C GLU A 115 0.20 12.69 6.27
N THR A 116 0.23 12.26 5.02
CA THR A 116 -0.97 11.80 4.30
C THR A 116 -1.53 10.51 4.90
N LEU A 117 -0.67 9.53 5.21
CA LEU A 117 -1.08 8.24 5.77
C LEU A 117 -1.61 8.39 7.20
N ALA A 118 -1.03 9.27 8.02
CA ALA A 118 -1.52 9.56 9.36
C ALA A 118 -2.95 10.16 9.36
N ARG A 119 -3.29 10.93 8.32
CA ARG A 119 -4.66 11.43 8.09
C ARG A 119 -5.63 10.36 7.61
N ILE A 120 -5.13 9.33 6.91
CA ILE A 120 -5.93 8.22 6.39
C ILE A 120 -6.23 7.22 7.50
N ASN A 121 -5.20 6.77 8.20
CA ASN A 121 -5.31 5.79 9.26
C ASN A 121 -4.18 5.99 10.29
N PRO A 122 -4.46 6.67 11.42
CA PRO A 122 -3.44 6.95 12.44
C PRO A 122 -3.00 5.71 13.23
N ARG A 123 -3.62 4.54 13.03
CA ARG A 123 -3.23 3.28 13.67
C ARG A 123 -2.10 2.55 12.96
N VAL A 124 -1.79 2.93 11.72
CA VAL A 124 -0.69 2.32 10.96
C VAL A 124 0.63 2.83 11.54
N THR A 125 1.51 1.91 11.94
CA THR A 125 2.86 2.28 12.37
C THR A 125 3.70 2.64 11.14
N LEU A 126 4.32 3.81 11.12
CA LEU A 126 5.10 4.29 9.98
C LEU A 126 6.58 4.41 10.36
N HIS A 127 7.43 3.71 9.62
CA HIS A 127 8.88 3.85 9.68
C HIS A 127 9.36 4.49 8.38
N THR A 128 9.98 5.66 8.44
CA THR A 128 10.39 6.41 7.25
C THR A 128 11.89 6.54 7.16
N HIS A 129 12.45 6.23 5.99
CA HIS A 129 13.88 6.34 5.70
C HIS A 129 14.09 7.24 4.48
N GLN A 130 14.51 8.48 4.72
CA GLN A 130 14.92 9.37 3.63
C GLN A 130 16.34 9.00 3.18
N ALA A 131 16.46 7.98 2.34
CA ALA A 131 17.76 7.43 1.94
C ALA A 131 17.72 6.84 0.54
N LEU A 132 18.85 6.97 -0.17
CA LEU A 132 19.07 6.22 -1.41
C LEU A 132 19.34 4.77 -1.03
N LEU A 133 18.55 3.85 -1.57
CA LEU A 133 18.68 2.43 -1.29
C LEU A 133 19.89 1.84 -2.02
N THR A 134 20.68 1.06 -1.28
CA THR A 134 21.89 0.40 -1.75
C THR A 134 21.93 -1.02 -1.19
N PRO A 135 22.71 -1.94 -1.79
CA PRO A 135 22.84 -3.30 -1.27
C PRO A 135 23.27 -3.36 0.20
N GLY A 136 24.02 -2.35 0.67
CA GLY A 136 24.49 -2.27 2.05
C GLY A 136 23.41 -1.90 3.07
N ASN A 137 22.46 -1.02 2.70
CA ASN A 137 21.45 -0.51 3.65
C ASN A 137 20.07 -1.16 3.51
N ILE A 138 19.74 -1.79 2.37
CA ILE A 138 18.47 -2.48 2.16
C ILE A 138 18.18 -3.51 3.26
N PRO A 139 19.14 -4.39 3.66
CA PRO A 139 18.86 -5.40 4.68
C PRO A 139 18.62 -4.82 6.07
N GLU A 140 19.18 -3.65 6.36
CA GLU A 140 19.00 -2.96 7.63
C GLU A 140 17.66 -2.23 7.66
N ILE A 141 17.35 -1.48 6.60
CA ILE A 141 16.11 -0.68 6.49
C ILE A 141 14.88 -1.59 6.52
N PHE A 142 14.90 -2.71 5.80
CA PHE A 142 13.73 -3.57 5.63
C PHE A 142 13.81 -4.86 6.47
N ALA A 143 14.66 -4.90 7.50
CA ALA A 143 14.90 -6.08 8.34
C ALA A 143 13.62 -6.68 8.94
N ASP A 144 12.65 -5.83 9.27
CA ASP A 144 11.38 -6.22 9.91
C ASP A 144 10.22 -6.37 8.91
N ALA A 145 10.45 -6.12 7.61
CA ALA A 145 9.41 -6.28 6.60
C ALA A 145 9.13 -7.77 6.34
N ASP A 146 7.86 -8.16 6.42
CA ASP A 146 7.40 -9.50 6.02
C ASP A 146 7.38 -9.66 4.51
N ILE A 147 7.01 -8.58 3.80
CA ILE A 147 6.86 -8.48 2.35
C ILE A 147 7.49 -7.17 1.90
N LEU A 148 8.26 -7.20 0.82
CA LEU A 148 8.79 -6.00 0.19
C LEU A 148 8.02 -5.68 -1.10
N VAL A 149 7.72 -4.40 -1.30
CA VAL A 149 7.17 -3.86 -2.54
C VAL A 149 8.24 -3.02 -3.23
N GLU A 150 8.54 -3.38 -4.48
CA GLU A 150 9.43 -2.64 -5.36
C GLU A 150 8.63 -1.63 -6.18
N ALA A 151 9.03 -0.35 -6.14
CA ALA A 151 8.36 0.75 -6.83
C ALA A 151 9.34 1.80 -7.41
N PHE A 152 10.54 1.35 -7.79
CA PHE A 152 11.52 2.13 -8.55
C PHE A 152 11.11 2.31 -10.02
N ASP A 153 11.71 3.28 -10.68
CA ASP A 153 11.50 3.61 -12.09
C ASP A 153 12.59 3.01 -13.01
N ARG A 154 13.79 2.82 -12.48
CA ARG A 154 14.98 2.41 -13.23
C ARG A 154 15.22 0.89 -13.23
N PRO A 155 15.35 0.22 -14.39
CA PRO A 155 15.56 -1.23 -14.48
C PRO A 155 16.77 -1.76 -13.69
N ASP A 156 17.90 -1.03 -13.69
CA ASP A 156 19.10 -1.40 -12.95
C ASP A 156 18.85 -1.42 -11.43
N GLN A 157 18.10 -0.44 -10.93
CA GLN A 157 17.75 -0.35 -9.51
C GLN A 157 16.74 -1.42 -9.10
N LYS A 158 15.79 -1.75 -9.99
CA LYS A 158 14.84 -2.86 -9.78
C LYS A 158 15.58 -4.19 -9.60
N ALA A 159 16.52 -4.48 -10.50
CA ALA A 159 17.33 -5.69 -10.43
C ALA A 159 18.19 -5.73 -9.16
N MET A 160 18.83 -4.61 -8.81
CA MET A 160 19.63 -4.48 -7.58
C MET A 160 18.80 -4.77 -6.32
N LEU A 161 17.61 -4.19 -6.20
CA LEU A 161 16.72 -4.41 -5.05
C LEU A 161 16.29 -5.88 -4.98
N ALA A 162 15.89 -6.46 -6.10
CA ALA A 162 15.43 -7.84 -6.16
C ALA A 162 16.55 -8.82 -5.77
N ASP A 163 17.74 -8.67 -6.35
CA ASP A 163 18.90 -9.51 -6.03
C ASP A 163 19.30 -9.38 -4.55
N THR A 164 19.37 -8.15 -4.04
CA THR A 164 19.72 -7.90 -2.63
C THR A 164 18.68 -8.53 -1.69
N TRP A 165 17.39 -8.29 -1.94
CA TRP A 165 16.31 -8.77 -1.07
C TRP A 165 16.21 -10.29 -1.07
N LEU A 166 16.17 -10.92 -2.25
CA LEU A 166 16.02 -12.36 -2.38
C LEU A 166 17.25 -13.11 -1.85
N SER A 167 18.46 -12.54 -1.99
CA SER A 167 19.68 -13.13 -1.43
C SER A 167 19.71 -13.05 0.10
N ARG A 168 19.18 -11.97 0.69
CA ARG A 168 19.24 -11.74 2.14
C ARG A 168 18.03 -12.29 2.89
N PHE A 169 16.88 -12.42 2.22
CA PHE A 169 15.62 -12.88 2.80
C PHE A 169 14.90 -13.88 1.87
N PRO A 170 15.49 -15.06 1.59
CA PRO A 170 14.99 -16.01 0.58
C PRO A 170 13.57 -16.56 0.83
N GLY A 171 13.01 -16.38 2.03
CA GLY A 171 11.63 -16.77 2.39
C GLY A 171 10.62 -15.61 2.45
N ARG A 172 11.03 -14.39 2.11
CA ARG A 172 10.17 -13.21 2.19
C ARG A 172 9.79 -12.73 0.78
N PRO A 173 8.49 -12.73 0.43
CA PRO A 173 8.03 -12.37 -0.90
C PRO A 173 8.43 -10.95 -1.30
N LEU A 174 8.59 -10.78 -2.60
CA LEU A 174 8.81 -9.49 -3.26
C LEU A 174 7.71 -9.26 -4.29
N VAL A 175 7.08 -8.08 -4.26
CA VAL A 175 6.06 -7.67 -5.22
C VAL A 175 6.59 -6.53 -6.07
N CYS A 176 6.80 -6.79 -7.36
CA CYS A 176 7.38 -5.84 -8.31
C CYS A 176 6.36 -5.35 -9.33
N ALA A 177 6.71 -4.28 -10.04
CA ALA A 177 5.94 -3.81 -11.18
C ALA A 177 6.82 -3.50 -12.40
N SER A 178 6.32 -3.84 -13.59
CA SER A 178 6.99 -3.60 -14.88
C SER A 178 5.96 -3.46 -16.00
N GLY A 179 6.17 -2.54 -16.94
CA GLY A 179 5.26 -2.34 -18.07
C GLY A 179 3.98 -1.59 -17.68
N LEU A 180 4.09 -0.26 -17.53
CA LEU A 180 3.00 0.61 -17.02
C LEU A 180 2.91 1.98 -17.73
N ALA A 181 3.76 2.23 -18.72
CA ALA A 181 3.74 3.48 -19.47
C ALA A 181 2.51 3.59 -20.37
N GLY A 182 2.18 4.82 -20.77
CA GLY A 182 1.11 5.09 -21.71
C GLY A 182 -0.29 5.07 -21.09
N PHE A 183 -1.28 4.87 -21.96
CA PHE A 183 -2.71 4.97 -21.66
C PHE A 183 -3.51 3.80 -22.29
N ASP A 184 -2.83 2.68 -22.57
CA ASP A 184 -3.45 1.47 -23.12
C ASP A 184 -4.49 0.88 -22.15
N ASP A 185 -5.19 -0.17 -22.59
CA ASP A 185 -6.20 -0.86 -21.80
C ASP A 185 -5.63 -1.33 -20.45
N ALA A 186 -6.28 -0.94 -19.35
CA ALA A 186 -5.89 -1.28 -17.99
C ALA A 186 -6.01 -2.79 -17.71
N ASN A 187 -6.88 -3.51 -18.44
CA ASN A 187 -7.05 -4.96 -18.29
C ASN A 187 -5.81 -5.77 -18.71
N LEU A 188 -4.86 -5.14 -19.40
CA LEU A 188 -3.56 -5.73 -19.74
C LEU A 188 -2.64 -5.85 -18.51
N ILE A 189 -2.90 -5.07 -17.45
CA ILE A 189 -2.15 -5.15 -16.20
C ILE A 189 -2.59 -6.41 -15.46
N GLN A 190 -1.64 -7.33 -15.26
CA GLN A 190 -1.89 -8.59 -14.58
C GLN A 190 -0.85 -8.83 -13.49
N SER A 191 -1.24 -9.57 -12.45
CA SER A 191 -0.32 -10.06 -11.43
C SER A 191 0.06 -11.50 -11.75
N ARG A 192 1.35 -11.78 -11.91
CA ARG A 192 1.85 -13.12 -12.28
C ARG A 192 2.91 -13.58 -11.28
N PRO A 193 2.85 -14.83 -10.77
CA PRO A 193 3.91 -15.37 -9.94
C PRO A 193 5.17 -15.61 -10.79
N PHE A 194 6.34 -15.34 -10.20
CA PHE A 194 7.64 -15.60 -10.81
C PHE A 194 8.64 -16.01 -9.71
N GLY A 195 8.76 -17.32 -9.48
CA GLY A 195 9.55 -17.85 -8.36
C GLY A 195 9.06 -17.26 -7.02
N PRO A 196 9.94 -16.66 -6.19
CA PRO A 196 9.56 -16.02 -4.93
C PRO A 196 8.92 -14.63 -5.09
N MET A 197 8.74 -14.16 -6.33
CA MET A 197 8.22 -12.83 -6.64
C MET A 197 6.80 -12.89 -7.20
N ILE A 198 6.09 -11.76 -7.11
CA ILE A 198 4.91 -11.47 -7.91
C ILE A 198 5.23 -10.26 -8.77
N ILE A 199 5.05 -10.37 -10.08
CA ILE A 199 5.27 -9.28 -11.04
C ILE A 199 3.92 -8.75 -11.49
N VAL A 200 3.73 -7.43 -11.39
CA VAL A 200 2.53 -6.71 -11.82
C VAL A 200 2.81 -5.87 -13.06
N GLY A 201 1.96 -6.00 -14.07
CA GLY A 201 1.96 -5.10 -15.23
C GLY A 201 1.71 -5.85 -16.54
N ASP A 202 1.92 -5.18 -17.67
CA ASP A 202 1.67 -5.74 -19.00
C ASP A 202 2.90 -6.46 -19.59
N GLY A 203 4.10 -6.20 -19.06
CA GLY A 203 5.37 -6.76 -19.52
C GLY A 203 5.90 -6.19 -20.84
N THR A 204 5.30 -5.14 -21.39
CA THR A 204 5.68 -4.58 -22.71
C THR A 204 5.75 -3.05 -22.76
N ALA A 205 5.01 -2.32 -21.92
CA ALA A 205 4.92 -0.86 -21.99
C ALA A 205 6.01 -0.13 -21.18
N GLU A 206 7.12 0.19 -21.84
CA GLU A 206 8.20 0.99 -21.26
C GLU A 206 7.99 2.51 -21.44
N ALA A 207 8.39 3.28 -20.43
CA ALA A 207 8.35 4.73 -20.50
C ALA A 207 9.42 5.24 -21.47
N ARG A 208 9.02 6.09 -22.42
CA ARG A 208 9.90 6.66 -23.44
C ARG A 208 9.55 8.12 -23.69
N GLN A 209 10.42 8.84 -24.39
CA GLN A 209 10.14 10.23 -24.73
C GLN A 209 8.80 10.34 -25.49
N GLY A 210 7.87 11.15 -24.97
CA GLY A 210 6.51 11.29 -25.49
C GLY A 210 5.49 10.27 -24.98
N VAL A 211 5.91 9.26 -24.21
CA VAL A 211 5.04 8.25 -23.58
C VAL A 211 5.36 8.16 -22.10
N GLY A 212 4.64 8.98 -21.32
CA GLY A 212 4.80 9.07 -19.87
C GLY A 212 3.96 8.07 -19.08
N LEU A 213 4.06 8.15 -17.76
CA LEU A 213 3.23 7.42 -16.81
C LEU A 213 1.93 8.20 -16.53
N MET A 214 0.79 7.53 -16.62
CA MET A 214 -0.54 8.12 -16.38
C MET A 214 -1.12 7.62 -15.05
N ALA A 215 -1.69 8.54 -14.25
CA ALA A 215 -2.27 8.21 -12.94
C ALA A 215 -3.23 7.00 -12.93
N PRO A 216 -4.17 6.86 -13.90
CA PRO A 216 -5.09 5.73 -13.87
C PRO A 216 -4.38 4.39 -14.03
N ARG A 217 -3.46 4.28 -15.00
CA ARG A 217 -2.73 3.04 -15.30
C ARG A 217 -1.76 2.68 -14.17
N VAL A 218 -1.04 3.67 -13.64
CA VAL A 218 -0.18 3.50 -12.46
C VAL A 218 -1.01 3.09 -11.24
N GLY A 219 -2.19 3.70 -11.04
CA GLY A 219 -3.10 3.36 -9.95
C GLY A 219 -3.59 1.93 -10.02
N VAL A 220 -3.95 1.42 -11.21
CA VAL A 220 -4.34 0.01 -11.40
C VAL A 220 -3.19 -0.92 -11.04
N ALA A 221 -1.98 -0.69 -11.55
CA ALA A 221 -0.81 -1.49 -11.19
C ALA A 221 -0.52 -1.44 -9.67
N ALA A 222 -0.59 -0.27 -9.04
CA ALA A 222 -0.39 -0.12 -7.61
C ALA A 222 -1.43 -0.91 -6.79
N HIS A 223 -2.71 -0.89 -7.19
CA HIS A 223 -3.74 -1.68 -6.50
C HIS A 223 -3.58 -3.18 -6.75
N HIS A 224 -3.07 -3.59 -7.91
CA HIS A 224 -2.65 -4.97 -8.12
C HIS A 224 -1.48 -5.39 -7.19
N GLN A 225 -0.49 -4.52 -6.97
CA GLN A 225 0.59 -4.77 -6.01
C GLN A 225 0.03 -4.87 -4.57
N ALA A 226 -0.79 -3.90 -4.15
CA ALA A 226 -1.41 -3.91 -2.82
C ALA A 226 -2.30 -5.15 -2.59
N ASN A 227 -3.07 -5.57 -3.60
CA ASN A 227 -3.89 -6.78 -3.51
C ASN A 227 -3.02 -8.05 -3.47
N ALA A 228 -1.91 -8.10 -4.20
CA ALA A 228 -0.96 -9.21 -4.10
C ALA A 228 -0.35 -9.32 -2.69
N VAL A 229 0.02 -8.18 -2.08
CA VAL A 229 0.47 -8.12 -0.68
C VAL A 229 -0.62 -8.67 0.25
N LEU A 230 -1.87 -8.24 0.12
CA LEU A 230 -2.99 -8.75 0.90
C LEU A 230 -3.14 -10.27 0.76
N GLN A 231 -3.12 -10.80 -0.46
CA GLN A 231 -3.20 -12.24 -0.69
C GLN A 231 -2.06 -13.02 -0.03
N LEU A 232 -0.83 -12.49 -0.08
CA LEU A 232 0.34 -13.09 0.58
C LEU A 232 0.20 -13.11 2.10
N ILE A 233 -0.30 -12.02 2.70
CA ILE A 233 -0.58 -11.96 4.15
C ILE A 233 -1.60 -13.04 4.53
N LEU A 234 -2.68 -13.18 3.77
CA LEU A 234 -3.77 -14.09 4.09
C LEU A 234 -3.38 -15.58 3.97
N ARG A 235 -2.46 -15.90 3.06
CA ARG A 235 -1.97 -17.28 2.80
C ARG A 235 -0.88 -17.75 3.76
N ARG A 236 -0.19 -16.86 4.47
CA ARG A 236 1.01 -17.18 5.27
C ARG A 236 0.77 -17.97 6.57
N GLN A 237 -0.47 -18.28 6.91
CA GLN A 237 -0.81 -18.93 8.19
C GLN A 237 -1.84 -20.08 8.02
N GLU A 238 -1.66 -20.90 6.98
CA GLU A 238 -2.16 -22.29 6.98
C GLU A 238 -1.01 -23.25 7.32
#